data_AF-A0A5F0YG58-F1
#
_entry.id   AF-A0A5F0YG58-F1
#
_cell.length_a   1.000
_cell.length_b   1.000
_cell.length_c   1.000
_cell.angle_alpha   90.00
_cell.angle_beta   90.00
_cell.angle_gamma   90.00
#
_symmetry.space_group_name_H-M   'P 1'
#
loop_
_entity.id
_entity.type
_entity.pdbx_description
1 polymer ?
#
loop_
_entity_poly.entity_id
_entity_poly.type
_entity_poly.pdbx_seq_one_letter_code
_entity_poly.pdbx_strand_id
1 'polypeptide(L)'
;MVCEKKEEENDTQQEESETKKRRVVKTIYVFNKEQTQQSEDEITERQSATKGSKAKSLATFGDVTKALAEGYISPLNHDQKRPEPTPPTDETKSRKAASLGDYQERIESKKARLAARAEKAQHESNSRFENAHQLGNVLPFGQPILVGHHSENKHRRLIEKIDTNMRKSIDAQKKADYLESKAQSVGSAGIASDDPDAIEKLKAKLVRLERSQETMKAINKVIRSAHMSHEDKIEYITQTHKLTEKHAKELLAGDFCGRVGFPLYALQNNNATIRQTKARINALEKLHSQAALADEGCAEGAAWTLDEEDGRIQFHFDAIPSETVRALLKQNGFNWSRTRGAWVRKITVNAVNTTRYLLTRLEEMEA
;
A
#
# COMPACT_ATOMS: atom_id res chain seq x y z
N MET A 1 -23.96 53.89 -19.75
CA MET A 1 -25.32 53.40 -19.45
C MET A 1 -25.55 51.88 -19.65
N VAL A 2 -24.65 51.12 -20.29
CA VAL A 2 -24.75 49.63 -20.36
C VAL A 2 -23.81 48.92 -19.37
N CYS A 3 -22.72 49.57 -18.91
CA CYS A 3 -21.84 49.01 -17.89
C CYS A 3 -22.42 49.06 -16.46
N GLU A 4 -23.05 50.17 -16.04
CA GLU A 4 -23.61 50.31 -14.69
C GLU A 4 -24.73 49.30 -14.40
N LYS A 5 -25.56 48.96 -15.40
CA LYS A 5 -26.62 47.95 -15.23
C LYS A 5 -26.10 46.53 -15.04
N LYS A 6 -24.88 46.22 -15.51
CA LYS A 6 -24.25 44.91 -15.31
C LYS A 6 -23.55 44.78 -13.95
N GLU A 7 -23.21 45.90 -13.31
CA GLU A 7 -22.63 45.90 -11.96
C GLU A 7 -23.74 45.73 -10.91
N GLU A 8 -24.88 46.41 -11.06
CA GLU A 8 -26.04 46.22 -10.15
C GLU A 8 -26.65 44.81 -10.23
N GLU A 9 -26.72 44.19 -11.42
CA GLU A 9 -27.20 42.80 -11.55
C GLU A 9 -26.23 41.78 -10.91
N ASN A 10 -24.92 42.06 -10.90
CA ASN A 10 -23.93 41.16 -10.29
C ASN A 10 -23.91 41.27 -8.76
N ASP A 11 -24.07 42.47 -8.20
CA ASP A 11 -24.16 42.66 -6.74
C ASP A 11 -25.44 42.02 -6.17
N THR A 12 -26.56 42.16 -6.88
CA THR A 12 -27.83 41.53 -6.50
C THR A 12 -27.74 39.99 -6.54
N GLN A 13 -27.03 39.43 -7.54
CA GLN A 13 -26.79 37.99 -7.62
C GLN A 13 -25.80 37.48 -6.57
N GLN A 14 -24.83 38.30 -6.16
CA GLN A 14 -23.91 37.96 -5.06
C GLN A 14 -24.63 37.95 -3.70
N GLU A 15 -25.50 38.92 -3.42
CA GLU A 15 -26.30 38.99 -2.19
C GLU A 15 -27.32 37.84 -2.08
N GLU A 16 -27.99 37.47 -3.19
CA GLU A 16 -28.85 36.27 -3.22
C GLU A 16 -28.06 34.97 -3.00
N SER A 17 -26.81 34.91 -3.46
CA SER A 17 -25.96 33.74 -3.27
C SER A 17 -25.48 33.61 -1.81
N GLU A 18 -25.17 34.72 -1.14
CA GLU A 18 -24.78 34.74 0.27
C GLU A 18 -25.95 34.45 1.21
N THR A 19 -27.15 34.97 0.90
CA THR A 19 -28.37 34.67 1.66
C THR A 19 -28.78 33.20 1.52
N LYS A 20 -28.64 32.59 0.32
CA LYS A 20 -28.81 31.14 0.13
C LYS A 20 -27.76 30.33 0.90
N LYS A 21 -26.48 30.73 0.90
CA LYS A 21 -25.42 30.07 1.69
C LYS A 21 -25.69 30.14 3.19
N ARG A 22 -26.09 31.31 3.72
CA ARG A 22 -26.45 31.47 5.14
C ARG A 22 -27.67 30.65 5.54
N ARG A 23 -28.65 30.50 4.64
CA ARG A 23 -29.85 29.65 4.88
C ARG A 23 -29.47 28.17 4.96
N VAL A 24 -28.60 27.69 4.05
CA VAL A 24 -28.11 26.30 4.06
C VAL A 24 -27.29 26.02 5.33
N VAL A 25 -26.39 26.92 5.74
CA VAL A 25 -25.60 26.75 6.97
C VAL A 25 -26.50 26.72 8.22
N LYS A 26 -27.53 27.58 8.28
CA LYS A 26 -28.50 27.59 9.38
C LYS A 26 -29.33 26.29 9.43
N THR A 27 -29.74 25.76 8.27
CA THR A 27 -30.44 24.47 8.18
C THR A 27 -29.55 23.29 8.60
N ILE A 28 -28.27 23.28 8.22
CA ILE A 28 -27.31 22.23 8.65
C ILE A 28 -27.07 22.30 10.16
N TYR A 29 -26.99 23.50 10.74
CA TYR A 29 -26.79 23.66 12.19
C TYR A 29 -28.01 23.19 12.99
N VAL A 30 -29.23 23.48 12.52
CA VAL A 30 -30.47 22.99 13.14
C VAL A 30 -30.60 21.47 12.99
N PHE A 31 -30.33 20.93 11.80
CA PHE A 31 -30.36 19.48 11.56
C PHE A 31 -29.36 18.73 12.45
N ASN A 32 -28.12 19.22 12.54
CA ASN A 32 -27.13 18.60 13.42
C ASN A 32 -27.53 18.68 14.90
N LYS A 33 -28.14 19.79 15.35
CA LYS A 33 -28.64 19.94 16.72
C LYS A 33 -29.81 19.01 17.04
N GLU A 34 -30.71 18.80 16.07
CA GLU A 34 -31.81 17.84 16.17
C GLU A 34 -31.30 16.40 16.18
N GLN A 35 -30.24 16.07 15.41
CA GLN A 35 -29.57 14.76 15.47
C GLN A 35 -28.87 14.52 16.80
N THR A 36 -28.27 15.55 17.43
CA THR A 36 -27.68 15.40 18.77
C THR A 36 -28.76 15.17 19.82
N GLN A 37 -29.88 15.89 19.75
CA GLN A 37 -31.00 15.72 20.68
C GLN A 37 -31.70 14.36 20.51
N GLN A 38 -31.90 13.88 19.27
CA GLN A 38 -32.41 12.53 19.02
C GLN A 38 -31.47 11.43 19.54
N SER A 39 -30.15 11.65 19.47
CA SER A 39 -29.18 10.72 20.04
C SER A 39 -29.18 10.71 21.58
N GLU A 40 -29.40 11.87 22.21
CA GLU A 40 -29.50 12.01 23.67
C GLU A 40 -30.81 11.43 24.20
N ASP A 41 -31.92 11.61 23.48
CA ASP A 41 -33.22 11.01 23.80
C ASP A 41 -33.20 9.48 23.58
N GLU A 42 -32.57 8.96 22.52
CA GLU A 42 -32.36 7.51 22.34
C GLU A 42 -31.48 6.90 23.43
N ILE A 43 -30.48 7.63 23.93
CA ILE A 43 -29.64 7.19 25.05
C ILE A 43 -30.48 7.15 26.35
N THR A 44 -31.37 8.11 26.54
CA THR A 44 -32.24 8.20 27.72
C THR A 44 -33.36 7.15 27.69
N GLU A 45 -33.88 6.81 26.51
CA GLU A 45 -34.91 5.78 26.31
C GLU A 45 -34.33 4.36 26.37
N ARG A 46 -33.09 4.14 25.91
CA ARG A 46 -32.35 2.88 26.15
C ARG A 46 -32.00 2.67 27.62
N GLN A 47 -31.83 3.75 28.39
CA GLN A 47 -31.65 3.70 29.85
C GLN A 47 -32.96 3.42 30.60
N SER A 48 -34.14 3.76 30.05
CA SER A 48 -35.44 3.47 30.68
C SER A 48 -36.02 2.10 30.29
N ALA A 49 -35.63 1.54 29.14
CA ALA A 49 -36.09 0.23 28.63
C ALA A 49 -35.37 -1.00 29.23
N THR A 50 -34.43 -0.82 30.16
CA THR A 50 -33.76 -1.92 30.89
C THR A 50 -34.24 -2.09 32.34
N LYS A 51 -35.47 -1.67 32.65
CA LYS A 51 -36.17 -2.05 33.90
C LYS A 51 -36.85 -3.42 33.75
N GLY A 52 -36.04 -4.46 33.62
CA GLY A 52 -36.50 -5.85 33.56
C GLY A 52 -35.38 -6.88 33.55
N SER A 53 -34.17 -6.51 33.96
CA SER A 53 -33.00 -7.41 34.01
C SER A 53 -32.51 -7.50 35.45
N LYS A 54 -32.30 -8.73 35.94
CA LYS A 54 -31.74 -9.02 37.28
C LYS A 54 -30.59 -8.06 37.57
N ALA A 55 -30.68 -7.35 38.69
CA ALA A 55 -29.67 -6.39 39.12
C ALA A 55 -28.28 -7.05 39.05
N LYS A 56 -27.45 -6.60 38.11
CA LYS A 56 -26.03 -6.95 38.09
C LYS A 56 -25.44 -6.44 39.40
N SER A 57 -24.86 -7.34 40.19
CA SER A 57 -24.15 -6.97 41.41
C SER A 57 -23.03 -6.00 41.04
N LEU A 58 -23.21 -4.73 41.38
CA LEU A 58 -22.18 -3.71 41.22
C LEU A 58 -21.16 -3.96 42.33
N ALA A 59 -20.04 -4.59 41.98
CA ALA A 59 -18.90 -4.72 42.89
C ALA A 59 -18.43 -3.30 43.25
N THR A 60 -18.35 -3.01 44.55
CA THR A 60 -17.82 -1.74 45.03
C THR A 60 -16.29 -1.71 44.83
N PHE A 61 -15.69 -0.53 44.86
CA PHE A 61 -14.23 -0.40 44.76
C PHE A 61 -13.50 -1.24 45.83
N GLY A 62 -14.09 -1.39 47.03
CA GLY A 62 -13.58 -2.26 48.08
C GLY A 62 -13.63 -3.75 47.73
N ASP A 63 -14.67 -4.19 47.03
CA ASP A 63 -14.78 -5.58 46.58
C ASP A 63 -13.75 -5.89 45.49
N VAL A 64 -13.49 -4.93 44.61
CA VAL A 64 -12.49 -5.05 43.54
C VAL A 64 -11.08 -5.09 44.12
N THR A 65 -10.75 -4.24 45.11
CA THR A 65 -9.42 -4.26 45.74
C THR A 65 -9.19 -5.51 46.57
N LYS A 66 -10.23 -6.02 47.25
CA LYS A 66 -10.17 -7.27 47.99
C LYS A 66 -9.98 -8.48 47.06
N ALA A 67 -10.71 -8.54 45.94
CA ALA A 67 -10.54 -9.57 44.93
C ALA A 67 -9.13 -9.53 44.31
N LEU A 68 -8.58 -8.34 44.05
CA LEU A 68 -7.20 -8.19 43.55
C LEU A 68 -6.16 -8.67 44.56
N ALA A 69 -6.36 -8.40 45.85
CA ALA A 69 -5.50 -8.87 46.94
C ALA A 69 -5.59 -10.39 47.16
N GLU A 70 -6.77 -10.97 46.90
CA GLU A 70 -7.02 -12.43 46.91
C GLU A 70 -6.51 -13.12 45.62
N GLY A 71 -5.93 -12.38 44.68
CA GLY A 71 -5.29 -12.91 43.48
C GLY A 71 -6.22 -13.13 42.28
N TYR A 72 -7.45 -12.60 42.31
CA TYR A 72 -8.34 -12.64 41.14
C TYR A 72 -7.85 -11.69 40.05
N ILE A 73 -7.37 -12.28 38.94
CA ILE A 73 -6.97 -11.56 37.73
C ILE A 73 -8.22 -11.31 36.88
N SER A 74 -8.48 -10.06 36.54
CA SER A 74 -9.59 -9.67 35.64
C SER A 74 -9.55 -10.49 34.34
N PRO A 75 -10.68 -11.07 33.88
CA PRO A 75 -10.74 -11.85 32.64
C PRO A 75 -10.46 -11.01 31.37
N LEU A 76 -10.40 -9.69 31.49
CA LEU A 76 -10.06 -8.75 30.42
C LEU A 76 -8.59 -8.29 30.43
N ASN A 77 -7.85 -8.51 31.52
CA ASN A 77 -6.41 -8.24 31.58
C ASN A 77 -5.65 -9.46 31.05
N HIS A 78 -5.59 -9.60 29.72
CA HIS A 78 -4.73 -10.55 29.06
C HIS A 78 -3.26 -10.04 29.04
N ASP A 79 -2.71 -9.67 30.20
CA ASP A 79 -1.29 -9.28 30.34
C ASP A 79 -0.34 -10.48 30.19
N GLN A 80 -0.88 -11.70 30.17
CA GLN A 80 -0.16 -12.86 29.67
C GLN A 80 0.07 -12.68 28.17
N LYS A 81 1.23 -12.11 27.82
CA LYS A 81 1.78 -12.18 26.47
C LYS A 81 1.64 -13.65 26.02
N ARG A 82 0.86 -13.92 24.95
CA ARG A 82 0.71 -15.29 24.42
C ARG A 82 2.11 -15.92 24.36
N PRO A 83 2.29 -17.16 24.84
CA PRO A 83 3.60 -17.79 24.84
C PRO A 83 4.20 -17.63 23.45
N GLU A 84 5.39 -17.02 23.38
CA GLU A 84 6.04 -16.83 22.10
C GLU A 84 6.24 -18.24 21.51
N PRO A 85 5.83 -18.49 20.26
CA PRO A 85 5.89 -19.82 19.69
C PRO A 85 7.32 -20.34 19.82
N THR A 86 7.47 -21.50 20.46
CA THR A 86 8.77 -22.11 20.73
C THR A 86 9.53 -22.22 19.40
N PRO A 87 10.73 -21.64 19.26
CA PRO A 87 11.50 -21.77 18.03
C PRO A 87 11.74 -23.26 17.74
N PRO A 88 11.55 -23.74 16.50
CA PRO A 88 11.93 -25.08 16.11
C PRO A 88 13.42 -25.29 16.43
N THR A 89 13.74 -26.39 17.10
CA THR A 89 15.10 -26.76 17.50
C THR A 89 15.97 -27.19 16.31
N ASP A 90 15.42 -27.18 15.08
CA ASP A 90 16.03 -27.68 13.85
C ASP A 90 15.90 -26.62 12.75
N GLU A 91 17.04 -26.02 12.34
CA GLU A 91 17.09 -24.94 11.33
C GLU A 91 16.51 -25.37 9.98
N THR A 92 16.55 -26.68 9.68
CA THR A 92 16.02 -27.27 8.45
C THR A 92 14.49 -27.28 8.36
N LYS A 93 13.77 -27.15 9.48
CA LYS A 93 12.30 -27.06 9.54
C LYS A 93 11.79 -25.62 9.72
N SER A 94 12.67 -24.63 9.64
CA SER A 94 12.28 -23.23 9.74
C SER A 94 11.48 -22.81 8.49
N ARG A 95 10.47 -21.95 8.68
CA ARG A 95 9.67 -21.38 7.59
C ARG A 95 10.52 -20.71 6.49
N LYS A 96 11.70 -20.20 6.87
CA LYS A 96 12.67 -19.61 5.93
C LYS A 96 13.11 -20.63 4.86
N ALA A 97 13.37 -21.88 5.25
CA ALA A 97 13.84 -22.92 4.33
C ALA A 97 12.73 -23.50 3.44
N ALA A 98 11.51 -23.62 3.97
CA ALA A 98 10.38 -24.22 3.26
C ALA A 98 9.64 -23.26 2.31
N SER A 99 9.42 -22.00 2.72
CA SER A 99 8.49 -21.09 2.02
C SER A 99 9.16 -20.19 0.97
N LEU A 100 10.48 -20.00 1.06
CA LEU A 100 11.20 -19.06 0.21
C LEU A 100 11.78 -19.83 -0.99
N GLY A 101 10.93 -20.11 -1.99
CA GLY A 101 11.38 -20.57 -3.30
C GLY A 101 12.34 -19.56 -3.97
N ASP A 102 12.73 -19.78 -5.23
CA ASP A 102 13.70 -18.91 -5.91
C ASP A 102 13.10 -17.52 -6.22
N TYR A 103 13.19 -16.61 -5.25
CA TYR A 103 12.72 -15.24 -5.35
C TYR A 103 13.36 -14.50 -6.52
N GLN A 104 14.65 -14.73 -6.78
CA GLN A 104 15.38 -14.07 -7.85
C GLN A 104 14.89 -14.56 -9.20
N GLU A 105 14.75 -15.87 -9.39
CA GLU A 105 14.20 -16.44 -10.62
C GLU A 105 12.79 -15.91 -10.93
N ARG A 106 11.93 -15.70 -9.91
CA ARG A 106 10.60 -15.10 -10.12
C ARG A 106 10.66 -13.64 -10.57
N ILE A 107 11.60 -12.86 -10.05
CA ILE A 107 11.83 -11.48 -10.48
C ILE A 107 12.36 -11.45 -11.91
N GLU A 108 13.34 -12.29 -12.21
CA GLU A 108 13.97 -12.41 -13.54
C GLU A 108 12.99 -12.91 -14.59
N SER A 109 12.25 -13.98 -14.33
CA SER A 109 11.22 -14.51 -15.23
C SER A 109 10.12 -13.48 -15.51
N LYS A 110 9.71 -12.70 -14.50
CA LYS A 110 8.75 -11.60 -14.68
C LYS A 110 9.34 -10.49 -15.54
N LYS A 111 10.61 -10.12 -15.34
CA LYS A 111 11.32 -9.12 -16.14
C LYS A 111 11.46 -9.59 -17.59
N ALA A 112 11.91 -10.83 -17.81
CA ALA A 112 12.03 -11.45 -19.13
C ALA A 112 10.69 -11.49 -19.87
N ARG A 113 9.60 -11.88 -19.20
CA ARG A 113 8.26 -11.88 -19.81
C ARG A 113 7.79 -10.49 -20.21
N LEU A 114 8.09 -9.45 -19.41
CA LEU A 114 7.74 -8.08 -19.76
C LEU A 114 8.60 -7.57 -20.92
N ALA A 115 9.91 -7.86 -20.91
CA ALA A 115 10.84 -7.52 -21.98
C ALA A 115 10.42 -8.17 -23.32
N ALA A 116 10.13 -9.46 -23.35
CA ALA A 116 9.65 -10.15 -24.55
C ALA A 116 8.32 -9.56 -25.09
N ARG A 117 7.43 -9.10 -24.20
CA ARG A 117 6.20 -8.40 -24.60
C ARG A 117 6.47 -7.00 -25.14
N ALA A 118 7.46 -6.29 -24.60
CA ALA A 118 7.89 -4.99 -25.09
C ALA A 118 8.50 -5.12 -26.49
N GLU A 119 9.40 -6.08 -26.70
CA GLU A 119 10.00 -6.40 -27.99
C GLU A 119 8.96 -6.74 -29.05
N LYS A 120 7.96 -7.58 -28.71
CA LYS A 120 6.84 -7.86 -29.62
C LYS A 120 6.06 -6.60 -30.00
N ALA A 121 5.80 -5.70 -29.05
CA ALA A 121 5.12 -4.43 -29.32
C ALA A 121 6.00 -3.49 -30.18
N GLN A 122 7.31 -3.50 -29.96
CA GLN A 122 8.27 -2.76 -30.78
C GLN A 122 8.29 -3.27 -32.23
N HIS A 123 8.33 -4.58 -32.43
CA HIS A 123 8.23 -5.17 -33.77
C HIS A 123 6.91 -4.82 -34.46
N GLU A 124 5.80 -4.81 -33.73
CA GLU A 124 4.50 -4.36 -34.25
C GLU A 124 4.54 -2.88 -34.66
N SER A 125 5.10 -2.02 -33.81
CA SER A 125 5.31 -0.58 -34.10
C SER A 125 6.09 -0.38 -35.40
N ASN A 126 7.28 -1.00 -35.49
CA ASN A 126 8.16 -0.89 -36.65
C ASN A 126 7.49 -1.41 -37.92
N SER A 127 6.82 -2.58 -37.85
CA SER A 127 6.13 -3.16 -39.01
C SER A 127 4.99 -2.27 -39.52
N ARG A 128 4.25 -1.63 -38.61
CA ARG A 128 3.16 -0.71 -38.95
C ARG A 128 3.67 0.60 -39.53
N PHE A 129 4.75 1.13 -38.97
CA PHE A 129 5.43 2.31 -39.48
C PHE A 129 5.97 2.05 -40.89
N GLU A 130 6.66 0.93 -41.10
CA GLU A 130 7.22 0.57 -42.40
C GLU A 130 6.13 0.40 -43.46
N ASN A 131 4.99 -0.21 -43.09
CA ASN A 131 3.84 -0.33 -43.98
C ASN A 131 3.25 1.06 -44.33
N ALA A 132 3.07 1.94 -43.34
CA ALA A 132 2.62 3.31 -43.58
C ALA A 132 3.60 4.07 -44.50
N HIS A 133 4.91 3.88 -44.30
CA HIS A 133 5.96 4.48 -45.10
C HIS A 133 5.92 3.97 -46.55
N GLN A 134 5.83 2.66 -46.76
CA GLN A 134 5.71 2.04 -48.08
C GLN A 134 4.44 2.49 -48.82
N LEU A 135 3.29 2.57 -48.14
CA LEU A 135 2.06 3.10 -48.72
C LEU A 135 2.19 4.59 -49.06
N GLY A 136 2.92 5.36 -48.25
CA GLY A 136 3.24 6.76 -48.49
C GLY A 136 4.08 6.96 -49.75
N ASN A 137 5.06 6.08 -50.03
CA ASN A 137 5.89 6.15 -51.23
C ASN A 137 5.10 5.97 -52.54
N VAL A 138 3.93 5.34 -52.49
CA VAL A 138 3.03 5.20 -53.65
C VAL A 138 2.32 6.53 -53.96
N LEU A 139 2.17 7.42 -52.98
CA LEU A 139 1.52 8.72 -53.15
C LEU A 139 2.57 9.80 -53.43
N PRO A 140 2.60 10.41 -54.63
CA PRO A 140 3.49 11.51 -54.89
C PRO A 140 3.14 12.69 -53.97
N PHE A 141 4.14 13.23 -53.27
CA PHE A 141 3.94 14.31 -52.32
C PHE A 141 3.30 15.53 -52.99
N GLY A 142 2.24 16.06 -52.37
CA GLY A 142 1.53 17.24 -52.85
C GLY A 142 0.45 17.01 -53.90
N GLN A 143 0.12 15.76 -54.25
CA GLN A 143 -1.02 15.47 -55.12
C GLN A 143 -2.35 15.85 -54.45
N PRO A 144 -3.16 16.75 -55.03
CA PRO A 144 -4.47 17.09 -54.48
C PRO A 144 -5.47 15.94 -54.68
N ILE A 145 -6.42 15.81 -53.75
CA ILE A 145 -7.55 14.89 -53.91
C ILE A 145 -8.47 15.45 -55.01
N LEU A 146 -8.59 14.71 -56.11
CA LEU A 146 -9.49 15.06 -57.21
C LEU A 146 -10.94 14.70 -56.82
N VAL A 147 -11.67 15.65 -56.23
CA VAL A 147 -13.06 15.47 -55.80
C VAL A 147 -13.98 15.27 -57.00
N GLY A 148 -14.84 14.25 -56.96
CA GLY A 148 -15.75 13.88 -58.04
C GLY A 148 -15.15 12.98 -59.14
N HIS A 149 -13.85 12.66 -59.06
CA HIS A 149 -13.18 11.76 -60.01
C HIS A 149 -13.24 10.30 -59.51
N HIS A 150 -13.25 9.32 -60.42
CA HIS A 150 -13.33 7.89 -60.07
C HIS A 150 -12.17 7.40 -59.16
N SER A 151 -11.04 8.12 -59.16
CA SER A 151 -9.86 7.83 -58.31
C SER A 151 -9.96 8.38 -56.89
N GLU A 152 -10.94 9.26 -56.60
CA GLU A 152 -11.11 9.90 -55.30
C GLU A 152 -11.19 8.90 -54.15
N ASN A 153 -12.06 7.90 -54.29
CA ASN A 153 -12.29 6.88 -53.27
C ASN A 153 -11.03 6.07 -52.96
N LYS A 154 -10.23 5.76 -53.99
CA LYS A 154 -8.96 5.04 -53.82
C LYS A 154 -7.94 5.90 -53.08
N HIS A 155 -7.86 7.19 -53.42
CA HIS A 155 -6.95 8.15 -52.78
C HIS A 155 -7.30 8.38 -51.31
N ARG A 156 -8.58 8.61 -50.99
CA ARG A 156 -9.06 8.77 -49.60
C ARG A 156 -8.76 7.53 -48.75
N ARG A 157 -9.07 6.32 -49.28
CA ARG A 157 -8.79 5.05 -48.60
C ARG A 157 -7.29 4.83 -48.38
N LEU A 158 -6.43 5.26 -49.31
CA LEU A 158 -4.98 5.13 -49.14
C LEU A 158 -4.48 6.01 -47.99
N ILE A 159 -4.89 7.28 -47.95
CA ILE A 159 -4.57 8.20 -46.86
C ILE A 159 -5.07 7.65 -45.52
N GLU A 160 -6.31 7.17 -45.47
CA GLU A 160 -6.90 6.58 -44.26
C GLU A 160 -6.09 5.36 -43.77
N LYS A 161 -5.62 4.51 -44.69
CA LYS A 161 -4.75 3.37 -44.34
C LYS A 161 -3.38 3.81 -43.81
N ILE A 162 -2.78 4.85 -44.39
CA ILE A 162 -1.50 5.42 -43.92
C ILE A 162 -1.70 5.97 -42.50
N ASP A 163 -2.71 6.83 -42.30
CA ASP A 163 -3.02 7.43 -41.00
C ASP A 163 -3.35 6.36 -39.94
N THR A 164 -4.16 5.36 -40.29
CA THR A 164 -4.50 4.25 -39.37
C THR A 164 -3.26 3.43 -38.97
N ASN A 165 -2.39 3.07 -39.92
CA ASN A 165 -1.16 2.33 -39.58
C ASN A 165 -0.21 3.20 -38.76
N MET A 166 -0.14 4.50 -39.03
CA MET A 166 0.70 5.43 -38.27
C MET A 166 0.19 5.66 -36.85
N ARG A 167 -1.12 5.80 -36.64
CA ARG A 167 -1.71 5.84 -35.28
C ARG A 167 -1.42 4.56 -34.52
N LYS A 168 -1.63 3.40 -35.17
CA LYS A 168 -1.35 2.09 -34.56
C LYS A 168 0.13 1.86 -34.25
N SER A 169 1.05 2.37 -35.08
CA SER A 169 2.49 2.28 -34.77
C SER A 169 2.83 3.10 -33.54
N ILE A 170 2.32 4.33 -33.43
CA ILE A 170 2.51 5.19 -32.26
C ILE A 170 1.94 4.53 -30.99
N ASP A 171 0.75 3.95 -31.06
CA ASP A 171 0.14 3.27 -29.90
C ASP A 171 0.92 2.01 -29.50
N ALA A 172 1.43 1.25 -30.48
CA ALA A 172 2.30 0.11 -30.23
C ALA A 172 3.65 0.53 -29.63
N GLN A 173 4.22 1.67 -30.07
CA GLN A 173 5.43 2.24 -29.49
C GLN A 173 5.22 2.63 -28.02
N LYS A 174 4.18 3.40 -27.72
CA LYS A 174 3.83 3.77 -26.33
C LYS A 174 3.67 2.53 -25.44
N LYS A 175 3.09 1.47 -25.98
CA LYS A 175 2.94 0.19 -25.29
C LYS A 175 4.29 -0.49 -25.05
N ALA A 176 5.21 -0.46 -26.02
CA ALA A 176 6.57 -0.97 -25.86
C ALA A 176 7.30 -0.22 -24.74
N ASP A 177 7.32 1.12 -24.79
CA ASP A 177 7.97 1.98 -23.79
C ASP A 177 7.38 1.76 -22.39
N TYR A 178 6.06 1.63 -22.29
CA TYR A 178 5.39 1.32 -21.03
C TYR A 178 5.79 -0.06 -20.47
N LEU A 179 5.89 -1.08 -21.33
CA LEU A 179 6.28 -2.42 -20.90
C LEU A 179 7.76 -2.49 -20.51
N GLU A 180 8.62 -1.75 -21.21
CA GLU A 180 10.03 -1.64 -20.90
C GLU A 180 10.28 -0.94 -19.56
N SER A 181 9.68 0.24 -19.35
CA SER A 181 9.74 0.94 -18.06
C SER A 181 9.15 0.08 -16.92
N LYS A 182 8.10 -0.70 -17.21
CA LYS A 182 7.56 -1.68 -16.27
C LYS A 182 8.54 -2.82 -15.99
N ALA A 183 9.29 -3.29 -16.98
CA ALA A 183 10.32 -4.32 -16.80
C ALA A 183 11.49 -3.80 -15.95
N GLN A 184 11.93 -2.57 -16.20
CA GLN A 184 12.99 -1.90 -15.44
C GLN A 184 12.60 -1.61 -13.99
N SER A 185 11.32 -1.35 -13.73
CA SER A 185 10.81 -1.15 -12.36
C SER A 185 10.57 -2.44 -11.56
N VAL A 186 10.60 -3.63 -12.20
CA VAL A 186 10.53 -4.90 -11.46
C VAL A 186 11.77 -5.06 -10.60
N GLY A 187 11.58 -5.32 -9.31
CA GLY A 187 12.69 -5.46 -8.34
C GLY A 187 13.10 -4.13 -7.67
N SER A 188 12.75 -2.99 -8.26
CA SER A 188 13.01 -1.66 -7.70
C SER A 188 12.03 -1.23 -6.60
N ALA A 189 11.02 -2.05 -6.34
CA ALA A 189 10.07 -1.83 -5.24
C ALA A 189 10.76 -1.96 -3.88
N GLY A 190 10.06 -1.60 -2.80
CA GLY A 190 10.58 -1.79 -1.45
C GLY A 190 10.95 -3.25 -1.16
N ILE A 191 11.81 -3.45 -0.16
CA ILE A 191 12.27 -4.78 0.28
C ILE A 191 11.06 -5.69 0.46
N ALA A 192 11.04 -6.85 -0.19
CA ALA A 192 9.94 -7.80 -0.13
C ALA A 192 9.95 -8.56 1.21
N SER A 193 8.89 -9.32 1.51
CA SER A 193 8.84 -10.14 2.75
C SER A 193 9.31 -11.56 2.50
N ASP A 194 9.21 -11.98 1.25
CA ASP A 194 9.55 -13.28 0.66
C ASP A 194 10.95 -13.28 0.01
N ASP A 195 11.75 -12.25 0.26
CA ASP A 195 13.16 -12.20 -0.14
C ASP A 195 14.00 -12.86 0.98
N PRO A 196 14.85 -13.87 0.67
CA PRO A 196 15.66 -14.57 1.68
C PRO A 196 16.57 -13.62 2.49
N ASP A 197 16.99 -12.52 1.87
CA ASP A 197 17.87 -11.52 2.48
C ASP A 197 17.09 -10.31 3.02
N ALA A 198 15.76 -10.39 3.11
CA ALA A 198 14.91 -9.28 3.52
C ALA A 198 15.32 -8.71 4.89
N ILE A 199 15.66 -9.57 5.86
CA ILE A 199 16.07 -9.16 7.21
C ILE A 199 17.40 -8.39 7.15
N GLU A 200 18.38 -8.88 6.39
CA GLU A 200 19.68 -8.23 6.26
C GLU A 200 19.56 -6.86 5.58
N LYS A 201 18.80 -6.80 4.47
CA LYS A 201 18.50 -5.54 3.76
C LYS A 201 17.77 -4.55 4.67
N LEU A 202 16.85 -5.01 5.52
CA LEU A 202 16.16 -4.16 6.49
C LEU A 202 17.09 -3.69 7.62
N LYS A 203 18.00 -4.53 8.12
CA LYS A 203 19.02 -4.15 9.11
C LYS A 203 19.99 -3.11 8.54
N ALA A 204 20.46 -3.29 7.30
CA ALA A 204 21.28 -2.29 6.60
C ALA A 204 20.53 -0.97 6.42
N LYS A 205 19.25 -1.02 6.02
CA LYS A 205 18.38 0.16 5.94
C LYS A 205 18.24 0.84 7.30
N LEU A 206 18.08 0.08 8.38
CA LEU A 206 17.94 0.60 9.73
C LEU A 206 19.19 1.39 10.14
N VAL A 207 20.38 0.80 9.97
CA VAL A 207 21.66 1.46 10.27
C VAL A 207 21.80 2.77 9.48
N ARG A 208 21.42 2.78 8.20
CA ARG A 208 21.43 4.01 7.38
C ARG A 208 20.50 5.09 7.93
N LEU A 209 19.29 4.72 8.33
CA LEU A 209 18.30 5.66 8.88
C LEU A 209 18.75 6.21 10.25
N GLU A 210 19.34 5.36 11.10
CA GLU A 210 19.88 5.76 12.41
C GLU A 210 21.06 6.71 12.25
N ARG A 211 22.03 6.40 11.38
CA ARG A 211 23.13 7.31 11.04
C ARG A 211 22.63 8.65 10.52
N SER A 212 21.64 8.63 9.63
CA SER A 212 21.02 9.87 9.12
C SER A 212 20.31 10.67 10.22
N GLN A 213 19.70 9.99 11.20
CA GLN A 213 19.08 10.66 12.34
C GLN A 213 20.12 11.35 13.23
N GLU A 214 21.22 10.65 13.51
CA GLU A 214 22.32 11.17 14.33
C GLU A 214 23.01 12.35 13.65
N THR A 215 23.27 12.26 12.34
CA THR A 215 23.87 13.37 11.58
C THR A 215 22.96 14.60 11.58
N MET A 216 21.66 14.45 11.32
CA MET A 216 20.72 15.57 11.37
C MET A 216 20.65 16.21 12.78
N LYS A 217 20.66 15.40 13.85
CA LYS A 217 20.67 15.90 15.23
C LYS A 217 21.97 16.63 15.57
N ALA A 218 23.12 16.09 15.19
CA ALA A 218 24.42 16.67 15.44
C ALA A 218 24.56 18.02 14.71
N ILE A 219 24.15 18.08 13.43
CA ILE A 219 24.16 19.31 12.64
C ILE A 219 23.21 20.35 13.25
N ASN A 220 21.98 19.98 13.62
CA ASN A 220 21.07 20.92 14.27
C ASN A 220 21.59 21.41 15.63
N LYS A 221 22.36 20.59 16.35
CA LYS A 221 23.02 21.02 17.60
C LYS A 221 24.07 22.09 17.33
N VAL A 222 24.89 21.92 16.29
CA VAL A 222 25.93 22.87 15.87
C VAL A 222 25.32 24.16 15.35
N ILE A 223 24.30 24.08 14.50
CA ILE A 223 23.59 25.24 13.96
C ILE A 223 23.01 26.12 15.08
N ARG A 224 22.40 25.50 16.10
CA ARG A 224 21.83 26.19 17.27
C ARG A 224 22.86 26.73 18.25
N SER A 225 24.14 26.37 18.12
CA SER A 225 25.17 26.91 19.02
C SER A 225 25.39 28.40 18.78
N ALA A 226 25.39 29.18 19.85
CA ALA A 226 25.57 30.64 19.79
C ALA A 226 27.04 31.06 19.72
N HIS A 227 27.97 30.17 20.10
CA HIS A 227 29.39 30.48 20.28
C HIS A 227 30.28 30.21 19.04
N MET A 228 29.71 29.75 17.92
CA MET A 228 30.44 29.43 16.69
C MET A 228 30.07 30.40 15.56
N SER A 229 31.05 30.85 14.77
CA SER A 229 30.79 31.65 13.57
C SER A 229 30.07 30.84 12.49
N HIS A 230 29.49 31.50 11.49
CA HIS A 230 28.87 30.82 10.35
C HIS A 230 29.91 30.05 9.53
N GLU A 231 31.11 30.60 9.39
CA GLU A 231 32.25 29.95 8.72
C GLU A 231 32.66 28.68 9.46
N ASP A 232 32.86 28.75 10.78
CA ASP A 232 33.22 27.60 11.62
C ASP A 232 32.15 26.49 11.58
N LYS A 233 30.87 26.88 11.53
CA LYS A 233 29.75 25.93 11.39
C LYS A 233 29.82 25.21 10.04
N ILE A 234 30.10 25.92 8.96
CA ILE A 234 30.24 25.33 7.62
C ILE A 234 31.43 24.38 7.58
N GLU A 235 32.57 24.79 8.11
CA GLU A 235 33.78 23.98 8.18
C GLU A 235 33.52 22.69 8.98
N TYR A 236 32.93 22.81 10.18
CA TYR A 236 32.57 21.66 11.00
C TYR A 236 31.66 20.67 10.27
N ILE A 237 30.60 21.17 9.61
CA ILE A 237 29.64 20.33 8.89
C ILE A 237 30.31 19.61 7.72
N THR A 238 31.19 20.30 7.00
CA THR A 238 31.92 19.76 5.84
C THR A 238 32.93 18.69 6.26
N GLN A 239 33.74 18.98 7.29
CA GLN A 239 34.78 18.07 7.79
C GLN A 239 34.19 16.85 8.49
N THR A 240 33.18 17.04 9.35
CA THR A 240 32.67 15.97 10.23
C THR A 240 31.63 15.09 9.52
N HIS A 241 30.72 15.70 8.76
CA HIS A 241 29.57 15.00 8.18
C HIS A 241 29.64 14.81 6.66
N LYS A 242 30.75 15.23 6.03
CA LYS A 242 31.02 15.06 4.59
C LYS A 242 29.90 15.63 3.70
N LEU A 243 29.23 16.67 4.16
CA LEU A 243 28.29 17.43 3.33
C LEU A 243 29.07 18.39 2.42
N THR A 244 28.53 18.68 1.25
CA THR A 244 29.12 19.69 0.38
C THR A 244 28.95 21.08 0.99
N GLU A 245 29.89 21.98 0.73
CA GLU A 245 29.83 23.36 1.22
C GLU A 245 28.52 24.06 0.83
N LYS A 246 28.00 23.74 -0.37
CA LYS A 246 26.71 24.24 -0.86
C LYS A 246 25.57 23.86 0.10
N HIS A 247 25.47 22.59 0.48
CA HIS A 247 24.41 22.12 1.37
C HIS A 247 24.57 22.68 2.79
N ALA A 248 25.79 22.85 3.29
CA ALA A 248 26.04 23.48 4.58
C ALA A 248 25.55 24.95 4.60
N LYS A 249 25.81 25.70 3.53
CA LYS A 249 25.30 27.08 3.35
C LYS A 249 23.77 27.12 3.26
N GLU A 250 23.16 26.22 2.50
CA GLU A 250 21.69 26.10 2.40
C GLU A 250 21.04 25.84 3.77
N LEU A 251 21.63 24.95 4.58
CA LEU A 251 21.14 24.66 5.93
C LEU A 251 21.19 25.88 6.86
N LEU A 252 22.19 26.75 6.71
CA LEU A 252 22.33 27.98 7.51
C LEU A 252 21.47 29.13 6.99
N ALA A 253 21.24 29.22 5.68
CA ALA A 253 20.36 30.23 5.09
C ALA A 253 18.91 30.09 5.55
N GLY A 254 18.50 28.86 5.88
CA GLY A 254 17.15 28.53 6.33
C GLY A 254 16.16 28.38 5.18
N ASP A 255 14.92 27.99 5.52
CA ASP A 255 13.84 27.82 4.54
C ASP A 255 13.04 29.11 4.31
N PHE A 256 12.07 29.05 3.40
CA PHE A 256 11.15 30.16 3.10
C PHE A 256 10.40 30.70 4.36
N CYS A 257 10.30 29.90 5.43
CA CYS A 257 9.66 30.26 6.68
C CYS A 257 10.67 30.62 7.79
N GLY A 258 11.95 30.84 7.46
CA GLY A 258 13.00 31.22 8.41
C GLY A 258 13.49 30.09 9.32
N ARG A 259 13.16 28.83 9.03
CA ARG A 259 13.64 27.68 9.81
C ARG A 259 15.04 27.29 9.35
N VAL A 260 16.00 27.34 10.27
CA VAL A 260 17.42 27.05 10.01
C VAL A 260 17.76 25.59 10.41
N GLY A 261 18.57 24.93 9.60
CA GLY A 261 18.98 23.55 9.76
C GLY A 261 17.97 22.53 9.23
N PHE A 262 18.11 21.28 9.65
CA PHE A 262 17.16 20.23 9.28
C PHE A 262 15.82 20.46 9.95
N PRO A 263 14.71 20.43 9.20
CA PRO A 263 13.39 20.74 9.74
C PRO A 263 12.90 19.61 10.67
N LEU A 264 12.07 20.00 11.66
CA LEU A 264 11.53 19.07 12.66
C LEU A 264 10.76 17.90 12.04
N TYR A 265 9.96 18.17 11.00
CA TYR A 265 9.17 17.13 10.34
C TYR A 265 10.06 16.05 9.70
N ALA A 266 11.25 16.41 9.19
CA ALA A 266 12.18 15.44 8.60
C ALA A 266 12.72 14.48 9.67
N LEU A 267 13.09 14.99 10.84
CA LEU A 267 13.51 14.19 11.99
C LEU A 267 12.37 13.29 12.52
N GLN A 268 11.14 13.80 12.57
CA GLN A 268 9.96 13.05 13.00
C GLN A 268 9.62 11.92 12.03
N ASN A 269 9.61 12.20 10.72
CA ASN A 269 9.34 11.23 9.67
C ASN A 269 10.42 10.13 9.65
N ASN A 270 11.69 10.50 9.79
CA ASN A 270 12.78 9.52 9.86
C ASN A 270 12.66 8.63 11.11
N ASN A 271 12.39 9.21 12.29
CA ASN A 271 12.13 8.45 13.51
C ASN A 271 10.94 7.49 13.36
N ALA A 272 9.84 7.92 12.73
CA ALA A 272 8.70 7.06 12.47
C ALA A 272 9.09 5.88 11.56
N THR A 273 9.89 6.14 10.53
CA THR A 273 10.43 5.12 9.61
C THR A 273 11.36 4.15 10.34
N ILE A 274 12.21 4.62 11.26
CA ILE A 274 13.06 3.78 12.11
C ILE A 274 12.21 2.83 12.95
N ARG A 275 11.19 3.35 13.66
CA ARG A 275 10.29 2.52 14.48
C ARG A 275 9.57 1.47 13.66
N GLN A 276 9.01 1.85 12.50
CA GLN A 276 8.35 0.92 11.59
C GLN A 276 9.31 -0.15 11.05
N THR A 277 10.54 0.23 10.72
CA THR A 277 11.57 -0.71 10.23
C THR A 277 11.96 -1.71 11.32
N LYS A 278 12.13 -1.27 12.57
CA LYS A 278 12.37 -2.16 13.73
C LYS A 278 11.21 -3.12 13.96
N ALA A 279 9.98 -2.61 13.99
CA ALA A 279 8.79 -3.44 14.14
C ALA A 279 8.67 -4.49 13.01
N ARG A 280 9.01 -4.10 11.78
CA ARG A 280 9.02 -4.99 10.62
C ARG A 280 10.11 -6.07 10.72
N ILE A 281 11.33 -5.74 11.16
CA ILE A 281 12.41 -6.72 11.39
C ILE A 281 11.94 -7.75 12.40
N ASN A 282 11.45 -7.30 13.57
CA ASN A 282 10.98 -8.20 14.62
C ASN A 282 9.84 -9.11 14.14
N ALA A 283 8.91 -8.58 13.35
CA ALA A 283 7.81 -9.37 12.79
C ALA A 283 8.29 -10.45 11.82
N LEU A 284 9.30 -10.15 10.98
CA LEU A 284 9.88 -11.11 10.05
C LEU A 284 10.74 -12.15 10.78
N GLU A 285 11.53 -11.74 11.75
CA GLU A 285 12.32 -12.66 12.60
C GLU A 285 11.38 -13.65 13.31
N LYS A 286 10.28 -13.17 13.91
CA LYS A 286 9.26 -14.02 14.52
C LYS A 286 8.55 -14.94 13.53
N LEU A 287 8.38 -14.53 12.28
CA LEU A 287 7.78 -15.37 11.23
C LEU A 287 8.73 -16.46 10.78
N HIS A 288 10.00 -16.12 10.54
CA HIS A 288 11.02 -17.04 10.08
C HIS A 288 11.39 -18.08 11.15
N SER A 289 11.34 -17.68 12.42
CA SER A 289 11.62 -18.56 13.56
C SER A 289 10.48 -19.51 13.91
N GLN A 290 9.33 -19.45 13.24
CA GLN A 290 8.21 -20.34 13.49
C GLN A 290 8.27 -21.55 12.56
N ALA A 291 7.73 -22.68 13.02
CA ALA A 291 7.52 -23.85 12.17
C ALA A 291 6.62 -23.48 10.97
N ALA A 292 6.93 -24.07 9.81
CA ALA A 292 6.05 -24.03 8.65
C ALA A 292 4.70 -24.66 9.01
N LEU A 293 3.61 -24.07 8.54
CA LEU A 293 2.30 -24.69 8.57
C LEU A 293 2.27 -25.77 7.48
N ALA A 294 2.08 -27.00 7.89
CA ALA A 294 1.75 -28.13 7.03
C ALA A 294 0.68 -28.92 7.77
N ASP A 295 -0.46 -29.11 7.12
CA ASP A 295 -1.60 -29.81 7.72
C ASP A 295 -2.48 -30.40 6.62
N GLU A 296 -3.23 -31.44 6.95
CA GLU A 296 -4.15 -32.10 6.03
C GLU A 296 -5.41 -32.54 6.77
N GLY A 297 -6.55 -32.52 6.08
CA GLY A 297 -7.82 -32.88 6.71
C GLY A 297 -8.97 -32.96 5.73
N CYS A 298 -10.18 -33.11 6.25
CA CYS A 298 -11.41 -33.11 5.47
C CYS A 298 -12.36 -32.04 6.01
N ALA A 299 -13.06 -31.32 5.13
CA ALA A 299 -14.10 -30.38 5.52
C ALA A 299 -15.33 -30.59 4.63
N GLU A 300 -16.47 -30.93 5.24
CA GLU A 300 -17.72 -31.24 4.53
C GLU A 300 -17.54 -32.19 3.32
N GLY A 301 -16.70 -33.21 3.47
CA GLY A 301 -16.43 -34.22 2.43
C GLY A 301 -15.41 -33.83 1.36
N ALA A 302 -14.79 -32.65 1.45
CA ALA A 302 -13.66 -32.26 0.61
C ALA A 302 -12.34 -32.37 1.40
N ALA A 303 -11.48 -33.27 0.95
CA ALA A 303 -10.11 -33.35 1.46
C ALA A 303 -9.33 -32.08 1.08
N TRP A 304 -8.54 -31.59 2.02
CA TRP A 304 -7.71 -30.41 1.86
C TRP A 304 -6.29 -30.64 2.36
N THR A 305 -5.32 -30.03 1.67
CA THR A 305 -3.93 -29.96 2.12
C THR A 305 -3.51 -28.50 2.24
N LEU A 306 -2.72 -28.21 3.27
CA LEU A 306 -2.19 -26.89 3.58
C LEU A 306 -0.68 -26.88 3.39
N ASP A 307 -0.21 -26.04 2.47
CA ASP A 307 1.21 -25.90 2.18
C ASP A 307 1.66 -24.44 2.24
N GLU A 308 2.87 -24.21 2.73
CA GLU A 308 3.56 -22.92 2.64
C GLU A 308 4.56 -22.93 1.50
N GLU A 309 4.25 -22.23 0.42
CA GLU A 309 5.11 -22.16 -0.75
C GLU A 309 5.13 -20.73 -1.28
N ASP A 310 6.28 -20.28 -1.78
CA ASP A 310 6.37 -19.07 -2.59
C ASP A 310 6.08 -17.76 -1.81
N GLY A 311 6.28 -17.78 -0.48
CA GLY A 311 5.88 -16.72 0.46
C GLY A 311 4.37 -16.63 0.67
N ARG A 312 3.61 -17.70 0.41
CA ARG A 312 2.15 -17.75 0.50
C ARG A 312 1.69 -19.02 1.22
N ILE A 313 0.54 -18.90 1.86
CA ILE A 313 -0.20 -20.02 2.44
C ILE A 313 -1.19 -20.48 1.37
N GLN A 314 -1.18 -21.76 1.04
CA GLN A 314 -2.01 -22.36 -0.01
C GLN A 314 -2.85 -23.49 0.57
N PHE A 315 -4.17 -23.41 0.38
CA PHE A 315 -5.06 -24.55 0.60
C PHE A 315 -5.41 -25.18 -0.74
N HIS A 316 -5.03 -26.44 -0.90
CA HIS A 316 -5.48 -27.29 -2.00
C HIS A 316 -6.69 -28.09 -1.54
N PHE A 317 -7.64 -28.30 -2.44
CA PHE A 317 -8.81 -29.14 -2.19
C PHE A 317 -8.95 -30.12 -3.36
N ASP A 318 -9.24 -31.39 -3.07
CA ASP A 318 -9.40 -32.42 -4.10
C ASP A 318 -10.67 -32.22 -4.94
N ALA A 319 -11.71 -31.68 -4.31
CA ALA A 319 -12.98 -31.34 -4.94
C ALA A 319 -13.30 -29.86 -4.72
N ILE A 320 -14.29 -29.34 -5.46
CA ILE A 320 -14.78 -27.98 -5.23
C ILE A 320 -15.38 -27.93 -3.82
N PRO A 321 -14.79 -27.15 -2.87
CA PRO A 321 -15.31 -27.10 -1.52
C PRO A 321 -16.69 -26.46 -1.51
N SER A 322 -17.48 -26.79 -0.49
CA SER A 322 -18.84 -26.29 -0.31
C SER A 322 -18.89 -24.75 -0.22
N GLU A 323 -20.08 -24.18 -0.40
CA GLU A 323 -20.23 -22.72 -0.39
C GLU A 323 -19.87 -22.10 0.97
N THR A 324 -20.16 -22.80 2.06
CA THR A 324 -19.83 -22.42 3.45
C THR A 324 -18.31 -22.30 3.62
N VAL A 325 -17.55 -23.31 3.22
CA VAL A 325 -16.07 -23.31 3.28
C VAL A 325 -15.49 -22.21 2.40
N ARG A 326 -16.00 -22.02 1.17
CA ARG A 326 -15.54 -20.93 0.29
C ARG A 326 -15.81 -19.55 0.86
N ALA A 327 -16.96 -19.34 1.50
CA ALA A 327 -17.31 -18.08 2.13
C ALA A 327 -16.38 -17.79 3.32
N LEU A 328 -16.10 -18.81 4.14
CA LEU A 328 -15.18 -18.73 5.29
C LEU A 328 -13.77 -18.34 4.85
N LEU A 329 -13.23 -18.99 3.81
CA LEU A 329 -11.90 -18.68 3.25
C LEU A 329 -11.84 -17.24 2.72
N LYS A 330 -12.85 -16.81 1.95
CA LYS A 330 -12.93 -15.43 1.43
C LYS A 330 -12.98 -14.39 2.53
N GLN A 331 -13.81 -14.61 3.56
CA GLN A 331 -13.94 -13.69 4.69
C GLN A 331 -12.61 -13.50 5.43
N ASN A 332 -11.79 -14.56 5.47
CA ASN A 332 -10.48 -14.57 6.09
C ASN A 332 -9.34 -14.17 5.12
N GLY A 333 -9.67 -13.62 3.94
CA GLY A 333 -8.71 -13.01 3.01
C GLY A 333 -7.95 -13.99 2.12
N PHE A 334 -8.41 -15.23 1.98
CA PHE A 334 -7.91 -16.16 0.98
C PHE A 334 -8.60 -15.93 -0.36
N ASN A 335 -7.80 -15.93 -1.44
CA ASN A 335 -8.28 -15.73 -2.80
C ASN A 335 -8.00 -16.95 -3.67
N TRP A 336 -8.98 -17.39 -4.45
CA TRP A 336 -8.80 -18.48 -5.41
C TRP A 336 -7.83 -18.09 -6.52
N SER A 337 -6.79 -18.91 -6.74
CA SER A 337 -5.81 -18.73 -7.81
C SER A 337 -5.99 -19.79 -8.88
N ARG A 338 -6.48 -19.39 -10.06
CA ARG A 338 -6.68 -20.32 -11.20
C ARG A 338 -5.39 -20.98 -11.69
N THR A 339 -4.26 -20.29 -11.57
CA THR A 339 -2.96 -20.80 -12.03
C THR A 339 -2.38 -21.86 -11.09
N ARG A 340 -2.75 -21.80 -9.81
CA ARG A 340 -2.28 -22.74 -8.77
C ARG A 340 -3.31 -23.82 -8.45
N GLY A 341 -4.59 -23.59 -8.77
CA GLY A 341 -5.67 -24.49 -8.35
C GLY A 341 -5.90 -24.48 -6.83
N ALA A 342 -5.55 -23.38 -6.16
CA ALA A 342 -5.53 -23.29 -4.70
C ALA A 342 -6.15 -21.98 -4.18
N TRP A 343 -6.59 -21.98 -2.93
CA TRP A 343 -6.92 -20.78 -2.17
C TRP A 343 -5.67 -20.21 -1.52
N VAL A 344 -5.31 -18.98 -1.89
CA VAL A 344 -3.99 -18.42 -1.61
C VAL A 344 -4.08 -17.13 -0.81
N ARG A 345 -3.20 -16.99 0.19
CA ARG A 345 -2.99 -15.74 0.94
C ARG A 345 -1.51 -15.47 1.16
N LYS A 346 -1.09 -14.20 1.10
CA LYS A 346 0.30 -13.80 1.39
C LYS A 346 0.65 -14.11 2.85
N ILE A 347 1.83 -14.67 3.09
CA ILE A 347 2.29 -14.97 4.43
C ILE A 347 2.58 -13.69 5.22
N THR A 348 1.94 -13.57 6.38
CA THR A 348 2.10 -12.50 7.36
C THR A 348 1.82 -13.07 8.74
N VAL A 349 2.22 -12.40 9.82
CA VAL A 349 1.93 -12.84 11.20
C VAL A 349 0.41 -13.04 11.39
N ASN A 350 -0.38 -12.09 10.87
CA ASN A 350 -1.84 -12.21 10.92
C ASN A 350 -2.33 -13.40 10.11
N ALA A 351 -1.82 -13.62 8.89
CA ALA A 351 -2.24 -14.74 8.06
C ALA A 351 -1.99 -16.09 8.75
N VAL A 352 -0.81 -16.29 9.34
CA VAL A 352 -0.49 -17.51 10.10
C VAL A 352 -1.49 -17.73 11.25
N ASN A 353 -1.80 -16.68 12.01
CA ASN A 353 -2.78 -16.77 13.10
C ASN A 353 -4.21 -17.04 12.59
N THR A 354 -4.60 -16.40 11.48
CA THR A 354 -5.90 -16.66 10.85
C THR A 354 -5.99 -18.10 10.34
N THR A 355 -4.91 -18.63 9.75
CA THR A 355 -4.87 -20.01 9.28
C THR A 355 -5.05 -20.99 10.43
N ARG A 356 -4.35 -20.81 11.56
CA ARG A 356 -4.57 -21.66 12.75
C ARG A 356 -6.03 -21.64 13.22
N TYR A 357 -6.67 -20.47 13.21
CA TYR A 357 -8.10 -20.36 13.52
C TYR A 357 -8.98 -21.08 12.49
N LEU A 358 -8.64 -20.98 11.20
CA LEU A 358 -9.37 -21.66 10.13
C LEU A 358 -9.25 -23.18 10.25
N LEU A 359 -8.07 -23.71 10.58
CA LEU A 359 -7.87 -25.15 10.78
C LEU A 359 -8.84 -25.70 11.83
N THR A 360 -8.90 -25.07 13.01
CA THR A 360 -9.88 -25.45 14.06
C THR A 360 -11.33 -25.38 13.56
N ARG A 361 -11.68 -24.36 12.75
CA ARG A 361 -13.03 -24.23 12.21
C ARG A 361 -13.35 -25.26 11.13
N LEU A 362 -12.38 -25.66 10.32
CA LEU A 362 -12.56 -26.67 9.29
C LEU A 362 -12.71 -28.07 9.90
N GLU A 363 -11.93 -28.37 10.95
CA GLU A 363 -12.07 -29.59 11.76
C GLU A 363 -13.46 -29.67 12.43
N GLU A 364 -13.97 -28.55 12.98
CA GLU A 364 -15.34 -28.49 13.54
C GLU A 364 -16.43 -28.78 12.50
N MET A 365 -16.17 -28.56 11.21
CA MET A 365 -17.10 -28.81 10.10
C MET A 365 -16.95 -30.21 9.48
N GLU A 366 -16.02 -31.01 9.99
CA GLU A 366 -15.89 -32.44 9.67
C GLU A 366 -16.88 -33.29 10.48
N ALA A 367 -17.27 -32.81 11.67
CA ALA A 367 -18.24 -33.42 12.59
C ALA A 367 -19.69 -33.01 12.26
#